data_AF-A0A6B0UAN4-F1
#
_entry.id   AF-A0A6B0UAN4-F1
#
_cell.length_a   1.000
_cell.length_b   1.000
_cell.length_c   1.000
_cell.angle_alpha   90.00
_cell.angle_beta   90.00
_cell.angle_gamma   90.00
#
_symmetry.space_group_name_H-M   'P 1'
#
loop_
_entity.id
_entity.type
_entity.pdbx_description
1 polymer ?
#
loop_
_entity_poly.entity_id
_entity_poly.type
_entity_poly.pdbx_seq_one_letter_code
_entity_poly.pdbx_strand_id
1 'polypeptide(L)'
;MSFCFLFNVIMLAETWYADESDIFELPMYKSYFLNRSTGRGGGVSLMVRENASGQVLEELSRVNEDFEVLSLLVDRNIVSVFYRPPGGCTTQFFFLF
;
A
#
# COMPACT_ATOMS: atom_id res chain seq x y z
N MET A 1 23.81 -10.20 -5.19
CA MET A 1 22.87 -11.35 -5.11
C MET A 1 21.66 -10.97 -5.94
N SER A 2 21.48 -11.57 -7.11
CA SER A 2 20.30 -11.32 -7.95
C SER A 2 19.31 -12.43 -7.69
N PHE A 3 18.11 -12.08 -7.25
CA PHE A 3 16.99 -13.01 -7.30
C PHE A 3 16.63 -13.18 -8.78
N CYS A 4 16.80 -14.38 -9.33
CA CYS A 4 16.43 -14.70 -10.73
C CYS A 4 14.90 -14.80 -10.92
N PHE A 5 14.12 -14.00 -10.20
CA PHE A 5 12.67 -13.95 -10.31
C PHE A 5 12.17 -12.54 -9.99
N LEU A 6 10.96 -12.24 -10.49
CA LEU A 6 10.25 -10.99 -10.23
C LEU A 6 8.93 -11.32 -9.56
N PHE A 7 8.56 -10.53 -8.55
CA PHE A 7 7.23 -10.59 -7.95
C PHE A 7 6.20 -9.91 -8.87
N ASN A 8 4.96 -10.39 -8.89
CA ASN A 8 3.87 -9.71 -9.60
C ASN A 8 3.41 -8.45 -8.85
N VAL A 9 3.30 -8.57 -7.52
CA VAL A 9 2.88 -7.51 -6.61
C VAL A 9 3.79 -7.54 -5.39
N ILE A 10 4.25 -6.38 -4.95
CA ILE A 10 4.99 -6.17 -3.70
C ILE A 10 4.17 -5.22 -2.84
N MET A 11 4.02 -5.56 -1.55
CA MET A 11 3.22 -4.82 -0.59
C MET A 11 4.11 -4.39 0.57
N LEU A 12 4.10 -3.10 0.88
CA LEU A 12 4.86 -2.52 1.98
C LEU A 12 3.91 -1.76 2.90
N ALA A 13 4.05 -1.98 4.20
CA ALA A 13 3.43 -1.20 5.26
C ALA A 13 4.54 -0.49 6.04
N GLU A 14 4.19 0.59 6.74
CA GLU A 14 5.18 1.42 7.45
C GLU A 14 6.24 1.96 6.49
N THR A 15 5.80 2.63 5.42
CA THR A 15 6.70 3.21 4.43
C THR A 15 7.34 4.52 4.87
N TRP A 16 6.69 5.27 5.78
CA TRP A 16 7.17 6.54 6.33
C TRP A 16 7.41 7.65 5.28
N TYR A 17 6.77 7.56 4.10
CA TYR A 17 6.85 8.60 3.09
C TYR A 17 6.16 9.87 3.57
N ALA A 18 6.87 11.00 3.57
CA ALA A 18 6.35 12.29 4.02
C ALA A 18 5.54 13.00 2.92
N ASP A 19 5.98 12.88 1.67
CA ASP A 19 5.37 13.47 0.48
C ASP A 19 5.77 12.67 -0.79
N GLU A 20 5.49 13.22 -1.98
CA GLU A 20 5.82 12.59 -3.26
C GLU A 20 7.32 12.62 -3.62
N SER A 21 8.17 13.28 -2.83
CA SER A 21 9.58 13.50 -3.19
C SER A 21 10.53 12.38 -2.76
N ASP A 22 10.13 11.56 -1.77
CA ASP A 22 10.95 10.50 -1.16
C ASP A 22 10.27 9.10 -1.24
N ILE A 23 9.62 8.79 -2.37
CA ILE A 23 9.02 7.47 -2.59
C ILE A 23 10.08 6.50 -3.12
N PHE A 24 10.13 5.29 -2.55
CA PHE A 24 10.95 4.21 -3.11
C PHE A 24 10.40 3.76 -4.46
N GLU A 25 11.20 3.92 -5.50
CA GLU A 25 10.90 3.42 -6.84
C GLU A 25 11.77 2.21 -7.17
N LEU A 26 11.12 1.08 -7.46
CA LEU A 26 11.78 -0.15 -7.87
C LEU A 26 11.71 -0.29 -9.39
N PRO A 27 12.83 -0.39 -10.11
CA PRO A 27 12.80 -0.59 -11.57
C PRO A 27 11.94 -1.79 -11.98
N MET A 28 11.20 -1.65 -13.08
CA MET A 28 10.21 -2.61 -13.60
C MET A 28 8.92 -2.74 -12.79
N TYR A 29 8.70 -1.85 -11.82
CA TYR A 29 7.46 -1.75 -11.06
C TYR A 29 6.87 -0.35 -11.17
N LYS A 30 5.55 -0.31 -11.11
CA LYS A 30 4.78 0.91 -10.93
C LYS A 30 4.32 1.00 -9.49
N SER A 31 4.64 2.12 -8.85
CA SER A 31 4.36 2.37 -7.44
C SER A 31 3.01 3.06 -7.24
N TYR A 32 2.29 2.63 -6.22
CA TYR A 32 1.07 3.22 -5.70
C TYR A 32 1.24 3.33 -4.19
N PHE A 33 0.76 4.41 -3.59
CA PHE A 33 0.95 4.65 -2.16
C PHE A 33 -0.21 5.45 -1.59
N LEU A 34 -0.42 5.30 -0.29
CA LEU A 34 -1.25 6.17 0.52
C LEU A 34 -0.48 6.56 1.76
N ASN A 35 -0.37 7.87 1.97
CA ASN A 35 0.37 8.46 3.08
C ASN A 35 -0.60 9.25 3.97
N ARG A 36 -0.27 9.36 5.26
CA ARG A 36 -0.97 10.26 6.17
C ARG A 36 -0.63 11.69 5.82
N SER A 37 -1.62 12.57 5.89
CA SER A 37 -1.39 14.02 5.78
C SER A 37 -0.78 14.65 7.04
N THR A 38 -0.85 13.94 8.18
CA THR A 38 -0.37 14.43 9.47
C THR A 38 0.21 13.29 10.32
N GLY A 39 1.11 13.62 11.26
CA GLY A 39 1.76 12.67 12.15
C GLY A 39 3.13 12.20 11.65
N ARG A 40 3.72 11.21 12.35
CA ARG A 40 4.95 10.51 11.94
C ARG A 40 4.70 9.01 11.89
N GLY A 41 5.32 8.32 10.95
CA GLY A 41 5.11 6.90 10.71
C GLY A 41 3.85 6.60 9.93
N GLY A 42 3.55 5.32 9.75
CA GLY A 42 2.51 4.85 8.84
C GLY A 42 2.96 4.81 7.39
N GLY A 43 1.98 4.89 6.49
CA GLY A 43 2.14 4.77 5.06
C GLY A 43 2.00 3.32 4.59
N VAL A 44 1.31 3.15 3.47
CA VAL A 44 1.19 1.88 2.76
C VAL A 44 1.55 2.07 1.29
N SER A 45 2.17 1.06 0.68
CA SER A 45 2.51 1.06 -0.73
C SER A 45 2.29 -0.30 -1.39
N LEU A 46 1.79 -0.25 -2.62
CA LEU A 46 1.62 -1.37 -3.54
C LEU A 46 2.44 -1.09 -4.79
N MET A 47 3.34 -2.01 -5.13
CA MET A 47 4.11 -1.97 -6.37
C MET A 47 3.68 -3.12 -7.27
N VAL A 48 3.23 -2.78 -8.47
CA VAL A 48 2.77 -3.75 -9.47
C VAL A 48 3.79 -3.80 -10.59
N ARG A 49 4.15 -4.99 -11.05
CA ARG A 49 5.08 -5.14 -12.19
C ARG A 49 4.57 -4.35 -13.39
N GLU A 50 5.45 -3.63 -14.10
CA GLU A 50 5.09 -2.63 -15.12
C GLU A 50 4.20 -3.14 -16.26
N ASN A 51 4.23 -4.46 -16.52
CA ASN A 51 3.45 -5.10 -17.56
C ASN A 51 2.04 -5.57 -17.10
N ALA A 52 1.68 -5.35 -15.84
CA ALA A 52 0.35 -5.62 -15.30
C ALA A 52 -0.42 -4.32 -15.08
N SER A 53 -1.73 -4.33 -15.29
CA SER A 53 -2.58 -3.16 -15.06
C SER A 53 -2.99 -3.10 -13.60
N GLY A 54 -2.61 -2.04 -12.90
CA GLY A 54 -3.09 -1.71 -11.56
C GLY A 54 -4.03 -0.51 -11.59
N GLN A 55 -5.25 -0.67 -11.05
CA GLN A 55 -6.19 0.42 -10.82
C GLN A 55 -6.47 0.55 -9.33
N VAL A 56 -6.29 1.75 -8.77
CA VAL A 56 -6.66 2.02 -7.37
C VAL A 56 -8.18 1.92 -7.22
N LEU A 57 -8.62 1.22 -6.18
CA LEU A 57 -10.02 1.12 -5.78
C LEU A 57 -10.24 2.07 -4.60
N GLU A 58 -10.62 3.32 -4.90
CA GLU A 58 -10.81 4.38 -3.90
C GLU A 58 -11.81 3.97 -2.80
N GLU A 59 -12.88 3.27 -3.17
CA GLU A 59 -13.92 2.76 -2.24
C GLU A 59 -13.35 1.77 -1.21
N LEU A 60 -12.26 1.08 -1.54
CA LEU A 60 -11.59 0.08 -0.70
C LEU A 60 -10.23 0.58 -0.19
N SER A 61 -9.95 1.87 -0.33
CA SER A 61 -8.70 2.49 0.08
C SER A 61 -8.99 3.62 1.06
N ARG A 62 -8.28 3.64 2.19
CA ARG A 62 -8.56 4.59 3.27
C ARG A 62 -7.37 4.75 4.18
N VAL A 63 -7.18 5.98 4.64
CA VAL A 63 -6.27 6.34 5.74
C VAL A 63 -7.13 6.95 6.85
N ASN A 64 -7.03 6.41 8.06
CA ASN A 64 -7.59 7.03 9.27
C ASN A 64 -6.68 6.77 10.48
N GLU A 65 -7.15 7.12 11.67
CA GLU A 65 -6.37 6.95 12.91
C GLU A 65 -6.17 5.49 13.33
N ASP A 66 -7.08 4.60 12.91
CA ASP A 66 -7.11 3.20 13.33
C ASP A 66 -6.37 2.27 12.37
N PHE A 67 -6.34 2.59 11.08
CA PHE A 67 -5.70 1.79 10.04
C PHE A 67 -5.48 2.55 8.74
N GLU A 68 -4.67 1.93 7.89
CA GLU A 68 -4.37 2.36 6.53
C GLU A 68 -4.52 1.17 5.60
N VAL A 69 -5.24 1.36 4.51
CA VAL A 69 -5.45 0.35 3.48
C VAL A 69 -5.34 0.99 2.11
N LEU A 70 -4.57 0.34 1.24
CA LEU A 70 -4.54 0.64 -0.19
C LEU A 70 -4.94 -0.63 -0.93
N SER A 71 -5.96 -0.52 -1.77
CA SER A 71 -6.50 -1.63 -2.55
C SER A 71 -6.40 -1.34 -4.04
N LEU A 72 -5.88 -2.30 -4.80
CA LEU A 72 -5.78 -2.25 -6.25
C LEU A 72 -6.53 -3.41 -6.89
N LEU A 73 -7.22 -3.13 -7.99
CA LEU A 73 -7.57 -4.14 -8.98
C LEU A 73 -6.35 -4.39 -9.85
N VAL A 74 -5.76 -5.57 -9.73
CA VAL A 74 -4.64 -6.03 -10.55
C VAL A 74 -5.10 -7.20 -11.40
N ASP A 75 -5.19 -6.97 -12.71
CA ASP A 75 -5.79 -7.86 -13.70
C ASP A 75 -7.25 -8.25 -13.34
N ARG A 76 -7.44 -9.36 -12.61
CA ARG A 76 -8.75 -9.87 -12.16
C ARG A 76 -8.83 -10.09 -10.64
N ASN A 77 -7.79 -9.71 -9.91
CA ASN A 77 -7.70 -9.91 -8.47
C ASN A 77 -7.69 -8.56 -7.77
N ILE A 78 -8.38 -8.48 -6.63
CA ILE A 78 -8.20 -7.36 -5.71
C ILE A 78 -7.07 -7.74 -4.77
N VAL A 79 -6.09 -6.84 -4.66
CA VAL A 79 -4.98 -6.96 -3.71
C VAL A 79 -4.98 -5.75 -2.81
N SER A 80 -4.76 -5.98 -1.51
CA SER A 80 -4.84 -4.93 -0.51
C SER A 80 -3.68 -5.06 0.46
N VAL A 81 -3.00 -3.95 0.71
CA VAL A 81 -2.02 -3.82 1.79
C VAL A 81 -2.70 -3.14 2.97
N PHE A 82 -2.53 -3.71 4.15
CA PHE A 82 -3.11 -3.21 5.39
C PHE A 82 -2.02 -2.88 6.39
N TYR A 83 -2.21 -1.76 7.09
CA TYR A 83 -1.43 -1.40 8.24
C TYR A 83 -2.33 -0.92 9.37
N ARG A 84 -2.10 -1.43 10.57
CA ARG A 84 -2.72 -0.95 11.81
C ARG A 84 -1.62 -0.31 12.67
N PRO A 85 -1.67 1.00 12.94
CA PRO A 85 -0.78 1.60 13.93
C PRO A 85 -0.92 0.92 15.30
N PRO A 86 0.13 0.91 16.14
CA PRO A 86 0.09 0.29 17.46
C PRO A 86 -1.12 0.72 18.30
N GLY A 87 -1.47 2.01 18.25
CA GLY A 87 -2.61 2.59 18.96
C GLY A 87 -3.97 2.49 18.26
N GLY A 88 -4.03 1.96 17.03
CA GLY A 88 -5.29 1.86 16.28
C GLY A 88 -6.23 0.80 16.86
N CYS A 89 -7.54 1.06 16.81
CA CYS A 89 -8.58 0.18 17.32
C CYS A 89 -8.58 -1.18 16.58
N THR A 90 -8.33 -2.26 17.32
CA THR A 90 -8.32 -3.62 16.76
C THR A 90 -9.67 -4.05 16.21
N THR A 91 -10.76 -3.62 16.85
CA THR A 91 -12.12 -3.93 16.39
C THR A 91 -12.37 -3.29 15.02
N GLN A 92 -12.04 -2.01 14.86
CA GLN A 92 -12.19 -1.33 13.56
C GLN A 92 -11.32 -1.98 12.47
N PHE A 93 -10.12 -2.46 12.83
CA PHE A 93 -9.23 -3.13 11.89
C PHE A 93 -9.75 -4.50 11.42
N PHE A 94 -10.27 -5.34 12.32
CA PHE A 94 -10.71 -6.70 11.98
C PHE A 94 -12.14 -6.79 11.44
N PHE A 95 -13.00 -5.81 11.76
CA PHE A 95 -14.39 -5.77 11.30
C PHE A 95 -14.59 -4.76 10.16
N LEU A 96 -13.51 -4.35 9.51
CA LEU A 96 -13.62 -3.77 8.18
C LEU A 96 -14.13 -4.87 7.25
N PHE A 97 -15.15 -4.54 6.45
CA PHE A 97 -16.02 -5.41 5.62
C PHE A 97 -17.33 -5.85 6.28
#